data_AF-A0A6N2SKF3-F1
#
_entry.id   AF-A0A6N2SKF3-F1
#
_cell.length_a   1.000
_cell.length_b   1.000
_cell.length_c   1.000
_cell.angle_alpha   90.00
_cell.angle_beta   90.00
_cell.angle_gamma   90.00
#
_symmetry.space_group_name_H-M   'P 1'
#
loop_
_entity.id
_entity.type
_entity.pdbx_description
1 polymer ?
#
loop_
_entity_poly.entity_id
_entity_poly.type
_entity_poly.pdbx_seq_one_letter_code
_entity_poly.pdbx_strand_id
1 'polypeptide(L)'
;MSEIILENSSQEGITILSNIFIDQYMPRANGEFVKVYIYLLRLLRESRASLDLAKMADTLLCTERDIARALKYWEKEKLMVFHYTSAGKLSGISLTPPKAEQEENVPSSSSPSPRSSQRLTPDRVRELKQNEAIVQLLYIAEQYLGKTLSPSEMQKVLYFYDEMKMSPELIEYLIEYCVSRNHKSMRYIETVACAWAKEGITTVEMAKEASSRFRKEYYTILKAMGINNRNPVDTEISYMDTWMKDYGFDTDLILEACSRTVIQTGQPSFQYADKILEGWKSKNVHTLSDVRILDAEHKKRKLAKTAQKQPAAQQKTQNRFNNFHQRDYDFDEYEKRLLNQ
;
A
#
# COMPACT_ATOMS: atom_id res chain seq x y z
N MET A 1 15.28 -69.40 36.64
CA MET A 1 15.24 -68.80 35.30
C MET A 1 14.97 -67.32 35.49
N SER A 2 16.03 -66.52 35.43
CA SER A 2 15.98 -65.07 35.54
C SER A 2 15.48 -64.51 34.21
N GLU A 3 14.31 -63.86 34.23
CA GLU A 3 13.75 -63.22 33.04
C GLU A 3 14.70 -62.13 32.54
N ILE A 4 15.02 -62.25 31.26
CA ILE A 4 15.93 -61.40 30.52
C ILE A 4 15.26 -60.03 30.37
N ILE A 5 15.87 -59.00 30.96
CA ILE A 5 15.47 -57.61 30.78
C ILE A 5 15.87 -57.19 29.36
N LEU A 6 14.86 -56.91 28.53
CA LEU A 6 15.04 -56.22 27.26
C LEU A 6 14.92 -54.71 27.52
N GLU A 7 16.06 -54.06 27.82
CA GLU A 7 16.14 -52.61 27.78
C GLU A 7 16.23 -52.16 26.32
N ASN A 8 15.18 -51.48 25.85
CA ASN A 8 15.25 -50.66 24.66
C ASN A 8 15.47 -49.21 25.10
N SER A 9 16.72 -48.77 25.12
CA SER A 9 17.16 -47.38 25.39
C SER A 9 16.89 -46.42 24.22
N SER A 10 15.98 -46.78 23.32
CA SER A 10 15.55 -45.94 22.20
C SER A 10 14.21 -46.44 21.64
N GLN A 11 13.13 -46.27 22.39
CA GLN A 11 11.87 -45.84 21.76
C GLN A 11 11.79 -44.34 21.91
N GLU A 12 12.55 -43.63 21.07
CA GLU A 12 12.50 -42.19 21.00
C GLU A 12 11.05 -41.77 20.68
N GLY A 13 10.31 -41.36 21.71
CA GLY A 13 9.01 -40.72 21.59
C GLY A 13 9.15 -39.34 20.95
N ILE A 14 9.62 -39.31 19.70
CA ILE A 14 9.83 -38.09 18.94
C ILE A 14 8.48 -37.54 18.54
N THR A 15 8.31 -36.25 18.78
CA THR A 15 7.23 -35.47 18.20
C THR A 15 7.83 -34.68 17.04
N ILE A 16 7.53 -35.08 15.79
CA ILE A 16 8.06 -34.39 14.61
C ILE A 16 7.32 -33.07 14.45
N LEU A 17 8.05 -31.97 14.50
CA LEU A 17 7.54 -30.62 14.29
C LEU A 17 8.01 -30.11 12.92
N SER A 18 7.13 -29.42 12.19
CA SER A 18 7.50 -28.83 10.90
C SER A 18 8.41 -27.62 11.10
N ASN A 19 9.46 -27.50 10.29
CA ASN A 19 10.31 -26.31 10.28
C ASN A 19 9.51 -25.04 9.95
N ILE A 20 8.46 -25.15 9.13
CA ILE A 20 7.55 -24.02 8.84
C ILE A 20 6.84 -23.55 10.11
N PHE A 21 6.43 -24.48 10.99
CA PHE A 21 5.85 -24.12 12.28
C PHE A 21 6.87 -23.40 13.16
N ILE A 22 8.11 -23.91 13.21
CA ILE A 22 9.19 -23.32 14.00
C ILE A 22 9.52 -21.91 13.51
N ASP A 23 9.55 -21.69 12.20
CA ASP A 23 10.01 -20.41 11.64
C ASP A 23 8.90 -19.35 11.61
N GLN A 24 7.65 -19.73 11.32
CA GLN A 24 6.58 -18.77 11.04
C GLN A 24 5.55 -18.63 12.17
N TYR A 25 5.29 -19.71 12.91
CA TYR A 25 4.21 -19.75 13.90
C TYR A 25 4.73 -19.68 15.34
N MET A 26 5.82 -20.38 15.65
CA MET A 26 6.42 -20.39 16.99
C MET A 26 6.87 -19.00 17.48
N PRO A 27 7.48 -18.11 16.68
CA PRO A 27 7.97 -16.81 17.18
C PRO A 27 6.84 -15.82 17.49
N ARG A 28 5.66 -16.00 16.89
CA ARG A 28 4.51 -15.09 17.01
C ARG A 28 3.50 -15.54 18.07
N ALA A 29 3.54 -16.82 18.44
CA ALA A 29 2.64 -17.41 19.43
C ALA A 29 3.17 -17.24 20.85
N ASN A 30 2.26 -17.21 21.84
CA ASN A 30 2.64 -17.30 23.25
C ASN A 30 3.31 -18.68 23.49
N GLY A 31 4.41 -18.71 24.24
CA GLY A 31 5.14 -19.93 24.58
C GLY A 31 4.26 -21.00 25.24
N GLU A 32 3.24 -20.62 26.00
CA GLU A 32 2.26 -21.55 26.55
C GLU A 32 1.40 -22.20 25.46
N PHE A 33 1.04 -21.45 24.40
CA PHE A 33 0.24 -21.98 23.29
C PHE A 33 1.05 -22.94 22.45
N VAL A 34 2.35 -22.69 22.29
CA VAL A 34 3.29 -23.61 21.63
C VAL A 34 3.39 -24.92 22.41
N LYS A 35 3.47 -24.87 23.75
CA LYS A 35 3.45 -26.08 24.59
C LYS A 35 2.18 -26.89 24.39
N VAL A 36 1.02 -26.23 24.36
CA VAL A 36 -0.27 -26.88 24.09
C VAL A 36 -0.26 -27.56 22.72
N TYR A 37 0.23 -26.90 21.67
CA TYR A 37 0.30 -27.45 20.32
C TYR A 37 1.20 -28.70 20.23
N ILE A 38 2.42 -28.62 20.78
CA ILE A 38 3.36 -29.74 20.76
C ILE A 38 2.82 -30.91 21.58
N TYR A 39 2.17 -30.64 22.72
CA TYR A 39 1.56 -31.68 23.55
C TYR A 39 0.39 -32.36 22.84
N LEU A 40 -0.45 -31.60 22.12
CA LEU A 40 -1.51 -32.17 21.27
C LEU A 40 -0.94 -33.03 20.14
N LEU A 41 0.14 -32.58 19.50
CA LEU A 41 0.82 -33.32 18.44
C LEU A 41 1.42 -34.64 18.96
N ARG A 42 1.92 -34.65 20.21
CA ARG A 42 2.31 -35.87 20.93
C ARG A 42 1.12 -36.79 21.18
N LEU A 43 0.01 -36.27 21.71
CA LEU A 43 -1.20 -37.07 22.00
C LEU A 43 -1.83 -37.69 20.75
N LEU A 44 -1.75 -37.02 19.60
CA LEU A 44 -2.29 -37.51 18.33
C LEU A 44 -1.45 -38.65 17.72
N ARG A 45 -0.21 -38.85 18.16
CA ARG A 45 0.58 -40.04 17.78
C ARG A 45 0.17 -41.28 18.56
N GLU A 46 -0.54 -41.12 19.68
CA GLU A 46 -1.04 -42.22 20.48
C GLU A 46 -2.42 -42.64 19.94
N SER A 47 -2.50 -43.85 19.37
CA SER A 47 -3.62 -44.32 18.53
C SER A 47 -5.02 -44.33 19.18
N ARG A 48 -5.15 -43.99 20.47
CA ARG A 48 -6.43 -43.88 21.19
C ARG A 48 -6.40 -42.86 22.36
N ALA A 49 -5.95 -41.63 22.12
CA ALA A 49 -6.07 -40.58 23.14
C ALA A 49 -7.48 -39.95 23.12
N SER A 50 -8.26 -40.13 24.19
CA SER A 50 -9.37 -39.22 24.49
C SER A 50 -8.77 -37.92 25.05
N LEU A 51 -9.11 -36.79 24.43
CA LEU A 51 -8.64 -35.49 24.90
C LEU A 51 -9.42 -35.08 26.15
N ASP A 52 -8.74 -35.05 27.30
CA ASP A 52 -9.26 -34.51 28.55
C ASP A 52 -8.58 -33.17 28.83
N LEU A 53 -9.36 -32.08 28.73
CA LEU A 53 -8.85 -30.72 28.89
C LEU A 53 -8.34 -30.47 30.32
N ALA A 54 -8.96 -31.08 31.34
CA ALA A 54 -8.56 -30.94 32.74
C ALA A 54 -7.18 -31.55 32.97
N LYS A 55 -6.96 -32.79 32.50
CA LYS A 55 -5.66 -33.46 32.59
C LYS A 55 -4.57 -32.74 31.82
N MET A 56 -4.90 -32.16 30.68
CA MET A 56 -3.96 -31.36 29.90
C MET A 56 -3.60 -30.06 30.64
N ALA A 57 -4.55 -29.43 31.34
CA ALA A 57 -4.34 -28.24 32.17
C ALA A 57 -3.34 -28.53 33.29
N ASP A 58 -3.59 -29.62 34.02
CA ASP A 58 -2.72 -30.09 35.10
C ASP A 58 -1.32 -30.45 34.60
N THR A 59 -1.21 -31.14 33.45
CA THR A 59 0.09 -31.56 32.89
C THR A 59 0.92 -30.37 32.40
N LEU A 60 0.28 -29.36 31.81
CA LEU A 60 0.94 -28.17 31.28
C LEU A 60 1.08 -27.05 32.32
N LEU A 61 0.63 -27.28 33.56
CA LEU A 61 0.64 -26.32 34.67
C LEU A 61 -0.06 -24.99 34.30
N CYS A 62 -1.20 -25.08 33.60
CA CYS A 62 -1.98 -23.92 33.17
C CYS A 62 -3.47 -24.14 33.47
N THR A 63 -4.31 -23.11 33.34
CA THR A 63 -5.75 -23.27 33.59
C THR A 63 -6.46 -23.87 32.36
N GLU A 64 -7.60 -24.54 32.56
CA GLU A 64 -8.44 -24.99 31.45
C GLU A 64 -8.83 -23.85 30.50
N ARG A 65 -8.93 -22.62 31.02
CA ARG A 65 -9.20 -21.42 30.22
C ARG A 65 -8.03 -21.08 29.30
N ASP A 66 -6.80 -21.30 29.74
CA ASP A 66 -5.58 -21.03 28.95
C ASP A 66 -5.46 -22.03 27.81
N ILE A 67 -5.80 -23.28 28.08
CA ILE A 67 -5.93 -24.33 27.05
C ILE A 67 -7.00 -23.97 26.04
N ALA A 68 -8.19 -23.56 26.49
CA ALA A 68 -9.26 -23.17 25.59
C ALA A 68 -8.86 -21.96 24.72
N ARG A 69 -8.08 -21.02 25.28
CA ARG A 69 -7.51 -19.88 24.52
C ARG A 69 -6.47 -20.33 23.50
N ALA A 70 -5.57 -21.24 23.86
CA ALA A 70 -4.58 -21.80 22.96
C ALA A 70 -5.24 -22.54 21.79
N LEU A 71 -6.26 -23.35 22.07
CA LEU A 71 -7.05 -24.08 21.09
C LEU A 71 -7.73 -23.14 20.08
N LYS A 72 -8.41 -22.08 20.56
CA LYS A 72 -9.02 -21.05 19.70
C LYS A 72 -7.98 -20.26 18.90
N TYR A 73 -6.82 -20.01 19.48
CA TYR A 73 -5.73 -19.32 18.78
C TYR A 73 -5.23 -20.14 17.59
N TRP A 74 -5.00 -21.45 17.78
CA TRP A 74 -4.53 -22.32 16.69
C TRP A 74 -5.60 -22.63 15.64
N GLU A 75 -6.89 -22.59 16.01
CA GLU A 75 -8.00 -22.57 15.05
C GLU A 75 -7.97 -21.31 14.18
N LYS A 76 -7.75 -20.13 14.79
CA LYS A 76 -7.61 -18.87 14.05
C LYS A 76 -6.41 -18.88 13.09
N GLU A 77 -5.29 -19.47 13.52
CA GLU A 77 -4.08 -19.64 12.70
C GLU A 77 -4.20 -20.78 11.68
N LYS A 78 -5.37 -21.42 11.55
CA LYS A 78 -5.70 -22.50 10.59
C LYS A 78 -4.84 -23.76 10.72
N LEU A 79 -4.19 -23.95 11.86
CA LEU A 79 -3.42 -25.15 12.17
C LEU A 79 -4.27 -26.24 12.83
N MET A 80 -5.50 -25.90 13.25
CA MET A 80 -6.43 -26.82 13.90
C MET A 80 -7.86 -26.63 13.37
N VAL A 81 -8.56 -27.74 13.14
CA VAL A 81 -10.00 -27.75 12.81
C VAL A 81 -10.73 -28.58 13.85
N PHE A 82 -11.78 -28.00 14.43
CA PHE A 82 -12.68 -28.67 15.36
C PHE A 82 -13.83 -29.32 14.59
N HIS A 83 -14.04 -30.62 14.81
CA HIS A 83 -15.18 -31.37 14.28
C HIS A 83 -16.25 -31.43 15.37
N TYR A 84 -17.45 -30.95 15.06
CA TYR A 84 -18.62 -31.03 15.95
C TYR A 84 -19.60 -32.07 15.42
N THR A 85 -20.15 -32.89 16.31
CA THR A 85 -21.27 -33.78 15.97
C THR A 85 -22.53 -32.93 15.70
N SER A 86 -23.51 -33.47 14.97
CA SER A 86 -24.83 -32.87 14.70
C SER A 86 -25.62 -32.44 15.95
N ALA A 87 -25.20 -32.85 17.15
CA ALA A 87 -25.71 -32.39 18.44
C ALA A 87 -24.94 -31.19 19.05
N GLY A 88 -24.05 -30.54 18.30
CA GLY A 88 -23.27 -29.37 18.74
C GLY A 88 -22.13 -29.70 19.72
N LYS A 89 -21.83 -30.97 19.96
CA LYS A 89 -20.76 -31.41 20.87
C LYS A 89 -19.46 -31.63 20.09
N LEU A 90 -18.34 -31.16 20.64
CA LEU A 90 -17.01 -31.33 20.05
C LEU A 90 -16.66 -32.82 19.98
N SER A 91 -16.47 -33.35 18.78
CA SER A 91 -16.26 -34.78 18.49
C SER A 91 -14.84 -35.10 18.02
N GLY A 92 -14.04 -34.12 17.62
CA GLY A 92 -12.66 -34.37 17.23
C GLY A 92 -11.88 -33.10 16.94
N ILE A 93 -10.55 -33.22 16.97
CA ILE A 93 -9.62 -32.18 16.57
C ILE A 93 -8.74 -32.77 15.46
N SER A 94 -8.72 -32.15 14.29
CA SER A 94 -7.74 -32.49 13.25
C SER A 94 -6.68 -31.39 13.16
N LEU A 95 -5.42 -31.78 13.27
CA LEU A 95 -4.28 -30.90 12.98
C LEU A 95 -4.09 -30.80 11.47
N THR A 96 -4.08 -29.58 10.97
CA THR A 96 -3.73 -29.29 9.57
C THR A 96 -2.22 -29.11 9.50
N PRO A 97 -1.51 -29.77 8.55
CA PRO A 97 -0.06 -29.57 8.43
C PRO A 97 0.23 -28.09 8.12
N PRO A 98 1.21 -27.48 8.81
CA PRO A 98 1.61 -26.09 8.54
C PRO A 98 2.12 -26.01 7.11
N LYS A 99 1.30 -25.38 6.27
CA LYS A 99 1.56 -25.18 4.85
C LYS A 99 2.28 -23.85 4.73
N ALA A 100 3.44 -23.83 4.06
CA ALA A 100 4.06 -22.56 3.68
C ALA A 100 3.01 -21.76 2.93
N GLU A 101 2.57 -20.64 3.53
CA GLU A 101 1.40 -19.82 3.16
C GLU A 101 0.83 -20.16 1.78
N GLN A 102 -0.09 -21.12 1.76
CA GLN A 102 -1.19 -21.07 0.81
C GLN A 102 -2.32 -20.43 1.58
N GLU A 103 -2.45 -19.12 1.42
CA GLU A 103 -3.61 -18.37 1.87
C GLU A 103 -4.87 -18.99 1.22
N GLU A 104 -5.79 -19.39 2.09
CA GLU A 104 -7.08 -20.00 1.77
C GLU A 104 -8.05 -19.00 1.13
N ASN A 105 -8.65 -19.45 0.01
CA ASN A 105 -10.07 -19.34 -0.37
C ASN A 105 -10.80 -17.99 -0.26
N VAL A 106 -10.94 -17.37 -1.42
CA VAL A 106 -12.21 -16.78 -1.90
C VAL A 106 -13.17 -17.93 -2.29
N PRO A 107 -14.47 -17.86 -1.99
CA PRO A 107 -15.40 -18.96 -2.27
C PRO A 107 -15.54 -19.23 -3.77
N SER A 108 -15.39 -20.50 -4.11
CA SER A 108 -15.56 -21.08 -5.44
C SER A 108 -17.00 -20.90 -5.93
N SER A 109 -17.23 -19.99 -6.88
CA SER A 109 -18.29 -20.15 -7.87
C SER A 109 -17.72 -20.88 -9.08
N SER A 110 -18.39 -21.96 -9.45
CA SER A 110 -18.08 -22.87 -10.54
C SER A 110 -18.02 -22.16 -11.90
N SER A 111 -16.84 -22.08 -12.52
CA SER A 111 -16.62 -21.97 -13.98
C SER A 111 -15.15 -22.29 -14.32
N PRO A 112 -14.84 -22.81 -15.52
CA PRO A 112 -13.69 -23.66 -15.76
C PRO A 112 -12.37 -22.88 -15.82
N SER A 113 -11.32 -23.53 -15.33
CA SER A 113 -9.92 -23.10 -15.36
C SER A 113 -9.50 -22.43 -16.67
N PRO A 114 -8.81 -21.28 -16.62
CA PRO A 114 -7.80 -20.94 -17.59
C PRO A 114 -6.42 -21.24 -17.01
N ARG A 115 -5.84 -22.32 -17.55
CA ARG A 115 -4.43 -22.50 -17.90
C ARG A 115 -3.38 -22.34 -16.79
N SER A 116 -2.72 -23.47 -16.53
CA SER A 116 -1.32 -23.54 -16.08
C SER A 116 -0.48 -22.42 -16.68
N SER A 117 0.36 -21.80 -15.86
CA SER A 117 1.50 -21.01 -16.30
C SER A 117 2.20 -21.69 -17.47
N GLN A 118 2.02 -21.14 -18.69
CA GLN A 118 2.80 -21.57 -19.83
C GLN A 118 4.24 -21.20 -19.51
N ARG A 119 5.06 -22.21 -19.18
CA ARG A 119 6.49 -22.00 -18.99
C ARG A 119 7.03 -21.44 -20.30
N LEU A 120 7.63 -20.25 -20.24
CA LEU A 120 8.40 -19.69 -21.35
C LEU A 120 9.34 -20.76 -21.91
N THR A 121 9.39 -20.89 -23.24
CA THR A 121 10.26 -21.86 -23.89
C THR A 121 11.72 -21.51 -23.61
N PRO A 122 12.63 -22.50 -23.51
CA PRO A 122 14.05 -22.26 -23.26
C PRO A 122 14.69 -21.31 -24.29
N ASP A 123 14.26 -21.38 -25.55
CA ASP A 123 14.74 -20.51 -26.62
C ASP A 123 14.30 -19.06 -26.41
N ARG A 124 13.04 -18.85 -26.00
CA ARG A 124 12.54 -17.50 -25.69
C ARG A 124 13.26 -16.89 -24.48
N VAL A 125 13.56 -17.69 -23.46
CA VAL A 125 14.36 -17.25 -22.31
C VAL A 125 15.76 -16.82 -22.74
N ARG A 126 16.40 -17.53 -23.68
CA ARG A 126 17.72 -17.15 -24.22
C ARG A 126 17.67 -15.84 -24.99
N GLU A 127 16.65 -15.65 -25.81
CA GLU A 127 16.43 -14.42 -26.58
C GLU A 127 16.22 -13.21 -25.65
N LEU A 128 15.33 -13.34 -24.66
CA LEU A 128 15.05 -12.26 -23.70
C LEU A 128 16.30 -11.88 -22.89
N LYS A 129 17.18 -12.84 -22.58
CA LYS A 129 18.45 -12.57 -21.89
C LYS A 129 19.49 -11.83 -22.73
N GLN A 130 19.27 -11.64 -24.04
CA GLN A 130 20.12 -10.78 -24.87
C GLN A 130 19.74 -9.30 -24.76
N ASN A 131 18.56 -8.98 -24.20
CA ASN A 131 18.12 -7.62 -23.98
C ASN A 131 18.75 -7.05 -22.70
N GLU A 132 19.54 -5.98 -22.85
CA GLU A 132 20.21 -5.31 -21.72
C GLU A 132 19.24 -4.86 -20.62
N ALA A 133 18.05 -4.37 -20.99
CA ALA A 133 17.05 -3.92 -20.03
C ALA A 133 16.54 -5.08 -19.16
N ILE A 134 16.41 -6.28 -19.74
CA ILE A 134 15.98 -7.49 -19.02
C ILE A 134 17.09 -8.00 -18.11
N VAL A 135 18.35 -7.96 -18.58
CA VAL A 135 19.51 -8.33 -17.74
C VAL A 135 19.62 -7.40 -16.53
N GLN A 136 19.47 -6.09 -16.74
CA GLN A 136 19.44 -5.10 -15.66
C GLN A 136 18.27 -5.35 -14.70
N LEU A 137 17.07 -5.60 -15.22
CA LEU A 137 15.89 -5.91 -14.41
C LEU A 137 16.10 -7.15 -13.52
N LEU A 138 16.67 -8.22 -14.07
CA LEU A 138 16.98 -9.44 -13.30
C LEU A 138 18.00 -9.15 -12.19
N TYR A 139 19.03 -8.36 -12.49
CA TYR A 139 20.02 -7.95 -11.49
C TYR A 139 19.40 -7.10 -10.38
N ILE A 140 18.58 -6.11 -10.72
CA ILE A 140 17.88 -5.25 -9.77
C ILE A 140 16.94 -6.09 -8.88
N ALA A 141 16.21 -7.04 -9.49
CA ALA A 141 15.37 -7.96 -8.74
C ALA A 141 16.16 -8.78 -7.71
N GLU A 142 17.36 -9.26 -8.04
CA GLU A 142 18.25 -9.95 -7.08
C GLU A 142 18.67 -9.04 -5.92
N GLN A 143 18.99 -7.77 -6.20
CA GLN A 143 19.35 -6.80 -5.17
C GLN A 143 18.20 -6.54 -4.19
N TYR A 144 16.98 -6.34 -4.70
CA TYR A 144 15.80 -6.13 -3.85
C TYR A 144 15.46 -7.38 -3.01
N LEU A 145 15.56 -8.57 -3.60
CA LEU A 145 15.25 -9.82 -2.91
C LEU A 145 16.35 -10.24 -1.92
N GLY A 146 17.58 -9.76 -2.11
CA GLY A 146 18.74 -10.10 -1.27
C GLY A 146 19.23 -11.53 -1.47
N LYS A 147 18.95 -12.12 -2.63
CA LYS A 147 19.35 -13.48 -3.03
C LYS A 147 19.44 -13.58 -4.55
N THR A 148 20.19 -14.57 -5.01
CA THR A 148 20.17 -14.94 -6.43
C THR A 148 18.82 -15.51 -6.83
N LEU A 149 18.38 -15.20 -8.05
CA LEU A 149 17.12 -15.70 -8.58
C LEU A 149 17.27 -17.16 -9.00
N SER A 150 16.41 -18.03 -8.47
CA SER A 150 16.32 -19.40 -8.98
C SER A 150 15.76 -19.43 -10.41
N PRO A 151 15.96 -20.51 -11.18
CA PRO A 151 15.44 -20.61 -12.55
C PRO A 151 13.92 -20.41 -12.66
N SER A 152 13.16 -20.84 -11.65
CA SER A 152 11.70 -20.66 -11.61
C SER A 152 11.31 -19.22 -11.31
N GLU A 153 12.03 -18.51 -10.45
CA GLU A 153 11.79 -17.11 -10.14
C GLU A 153 12.13 -16.22 -11.33
N MET A 154 13.24 -16.51 -12.01
CA MET A 154 13.63 -15.85 -13.25
C MET A 154 12.58 -16.03 -14.34
N GLN A 155 12.03 -17.24 -14.51
CA GLN A 155 10.93 -17.48 -15.45
C GLN A 155 9.70 -16.62 -15.14
N LYS A 156 9.40 -16.37 -13.86
CA LYS A 156 8.27 -15.51 -13.47
C LYS A 156 8.52 -14.04 -13.81
N VAL A 157 9.71 -13.52 -13.50
CA VAL A 157 10.06 -12.14 -13.87
C VAL A 157 9.99 -11.95 -15.40
N LEU A 158 10.48 -12.92 -16.16
CA LEU A 158 10.37 -12.90 -17.63
C LEU A 158 8.92 -13.03 -18.10
N TYR A 159 8.08 -13.79 -17.41
CA TYR A 159 6.65 -13.90 -17.70
C TYR A 159 5.93 -12.56 -17.49
N PHE A 160 6.30 -11.78 -16.47
CA PHE A 160 5.75 -10.44 -16.22
C PHE A 160 6.03 -9.50 -17.40
N TYR A 161 7.23 -9.57 -17.95
CA TYR A 161 7.63 -8.77 -19.09
C TYR A 161 7.01 -9.24 -20.41
N ASP A 162 7.14 -10.53 -20.73
CA ASP A 162 6.81 -11.02 -22.07
C ASP A 162 5.32 -11.33 -22.25
N GLU A 163 4.67 -11.94 -21.26
CA GLU A 163 3.26 -12.33 -21.38
C GLU A 163 2.33 -11.24 -20.85
N MET A 164 2.63 -10.66 -19.69
CA MET A 164 1.82 -9.57 -19.11
C MET A 164 2.14 -8.19 -19.68
N LYS A 165 3.16 -8.09 -20.55
CA LYS A 165 3.58 -6.85 -21.22
C LYS A 165 3.82 -5.68 -20.25
N MET A 166 4.25 -5.99 -19.02
CA MET A 166 4.63 -4.98 -18.04
C MET A 166 5.98 -4.38 -18.44
N SER A 167 6.12 -3.06 -18.33
CA SER A 167 7.39 -2.41 -18.60
C SER A 167 8.44 -2.79 -17.54
N PRO A 168 9.76 -2.73 -17.85
CA PRO A 168 10.81 -3.02 -16.88
C PRO A 168 10.68 -2.18 -15.61
N GLU A 169 10.35 -0.90 -15.76
CA GLU A 169 10.17 0.05 -14.66
C GLU A 169 8.99 -0.33 -13.76
N LEU A 170 7.91 -0.84 -14.35
CA LEU A 170 6.75 -1.30 -13.58
C LEU A 170 7.06 -2.60 -12.81
N ILE A 171 7.84 -3.50 -13.42
CA ILE A 171 8.25 -4.75 -12.76
C ILE A 171 9.23 -4.46 -11.62
N GLU A 172 10.16 -3.52 -11.82
CA GLU A 172 11.03 -3.03 -10.75
C GLU A 172 10.21 -2.47 -9.58
N TYR A 173 9.27 -1.55 -9.87
CA TYR A 173 8.42 -0.96 -8.84
C TYR A 173 7.53 -2.00 -8.14
N LEU A 174 7.03 -3.02 -8.86
CA LEU A 174 6.29 -4.14 -8.29
C LEU A 174 7.13 -4.87 -7.23
N ILE A 175 8.38 -5.18 -7.55
CA ILE A 175 9.28 -5.90 -6.65
C ILE A 175 9.62 -5.02 -5.44
N GLU A 176 9.99 -3.76 -5.68
CA GLU A 176 10.24 -2.77 -4.62
C GLU A 176 9.03 -2.67 -3.67
N TYR A 177 7.83 -2.54 -4.24
CA TYR A 177 6.58 -2.43 -3.48
C TYR A 177 6.36 -3.64 -2.57
N CYS A 178 6.49 -4.86 -3.09
CA CYS A 178 6.33 -6.08 -2.29
C CYS A 178 7.39 -6.18 -1.18
N VAL A 179 8.65 -5.88 -1.51
CA VAL A 179 9.78 -5.94 -0.57
C VAL A 179 9.65 -4.89 0.55
N SER A 180 9.21 -3.66 0.22
CA SER A 180 9.01 -2.58 1.19
C SER A 180 7.96 -2.92 2.26
N ARG A 181 7.03 -3.83 1.93
CA ARG A 181 6.00 -4.37 2.84
C ARG A 181 6.44 -5.68 3.51
N ASN A 182 7.73 -5.99 3.46
CA ASN A 182 8.33 -7.19 4.02
C ASN A 182 7.85 -8.51 3.36
N HIS A 183 7.35 -8.46 2.11
CA HIS A 183 6.93 -9.64 1.35
C HIS A 183 7.90 -9.91 0.19
N LYS A 184 8.92 -10.76 0.44
CA LYS A 184 9.93 -11.16 -0.57
C LYS A 184 9.59 -12.42 -1.36
N SER A 185 8.41 -13.00 -1.16
CA SER A 185 8.00 -14.24 -1.82
C SER A 185 7.64 -13.98 -3.28
N MET A 186 8.28 -14.69 -4.22
CA MET A 186 7.95 -14.57 -5.64
C MET A 186 6.50 -14.97 -5.97
N ARG A 187 5.88 -15.83 -5.16
CA ARG A 187 4.45 -16.15 -5.28
C ARG A 187 3.59 -14.95 -4.92
N TYR A 188 3.95 -14.20 -3.89
CA TYR A 188 3.25 -12.98 -3.51
C TYR A 188 3.40 -11.90 -4.58
N ILE A 189 4.62 -11.70 -5.09
CA ILE A 189 4.91 -10.78 -6.19
C ILE A 189 4.05 -11.12 -7.42
N GLU A 190 3.92 -12.40 -7.77
CA GLU A 190 3.06 -12.88 -8.85
C GLU A 190 1.57 -12.58 -8.60
N THR A 191 1.08 -12.76 -7.36
CA THR A 191 -0.30 -12.41 -7.00
C THR A 191 -0.56 -10.92 -7.20
N VAL A 192 0.35 -10.05 -6.75
CA VAL A 192 0.23 -8.60 -6.91
C VAL A 192 0.32 -8.22 -8.39
N ALA A 193 1.23 -8.81 -9.16
CA ALA A 193 1.32 -8.61 -10.61
C ALA A 193 0.01 -8.96 -11.32
N CYS A 194 -0.59 -10.10 -10.96
CA CYS A 194 -1.87 -10.52 -11.53
C CYS A 194 -3.02 -9.60 -11.13
N ALA A 195 -3.01 -9.07 -9.91
CA ALA A 195 -3.99 -8.08 -9.47
C ALA A 195 -3.87 -6.79 -10.29
N TRP A 196 -2.64 -6.27 -10.43
CA TRP A 196 -2.36 -5.08 -11.25
C TRP A 196 -2.78 -5.26 -12.71
N ALA A 197 -2.47 -6.41 -13.31
CA ALA A 197 -2.89 -6.72 -14.67
C ALA A 197 -4.43 -6.76 -14.81
N LYS A 198 -5.14 -7.34 -13.83
CA LYS A 198 -6.62 -7.35 -13.81
C LYS A 198 -7.24 -5.97 -13.64
N GLU A 199 -6.59 -5.10 -12.88
CA GLU A 199 -7.00 -3.71 -12.67
C GLU A 199 -6.59 -2.78 -13.83
N GLY A 200 -5.88 -3.30 -14.83
CA GLY A 200 -5.42 -2.52 -15.98
C GLY A 200 -4.26 -1.58 -15.65
N ILE A 201 -3.54 -1.83 -14.55
CA ILE A 201 -2.37 -1.05 -14.13
C ILE A 201 -1.21 -1.40 -15.06
N THR A 202 -0.84 -0.44 -15.92
CA THR A 202 0.21 -0.61 -16.94
C THR A 202 1.39 0.34 -16.74
N THR A 203 1.31 1.26 -15.76
CA THR A 203 2.35 2.24 -15.47
C THR A 203 2.65 2.32 -13.98
N VAL A 204 3.87 2.76 -13.64
CA VAL A 204 4.30 2.96 -12.25
C VAL A 204 3.40 3.98 -11.54
N GLU A 205 2.92 5.00 -12.25
CA GLU A 205 2.04 6.03 -11.70
C GLU A 205 0.69 5.45 -11.25
N MET A 206 0.07 4.63 -12.10
CA MET A 206 -1.17 3.92 -11.77
C MET A 206 -0.99 2.98 -10.58
N ALA A 207 0.15 2.28 -10.53
CA ALA A 207 0.47 1.39 -9.42
C ALA A 207 0.62 2.15 -8.10
N LYS A 208 1.28 3.32 -8.11
CA LYS A 208 1.41 4.20 -6.93
C LYS A 208 0.06 4.71 -6.42
N GLU A 209 -0.85 5.08 -7.33
CA GLU A 209 -2.19 5.55 -6.96
C GLU A 209 -3.02 4.41 -6.35
N ALA A 210 -3.05 3.23 -6.99
CA ALA A 210 -3.83 2.08 -6.52
C ALA A 210 -3.29 1.48 -5.21
N SER A 211 -1.97 1.52 -5.02
CA SER A 211 -1.29 0.90 -3.89
C SER A 211 -1.12 1.81 -2.67
N SER A 212 -1.60 3.05 -2.78
CA SER A 212 -1.40 4.05 -1.74
C SER A 212 -2.12 3.71 -0.44
N ARG A 213 -1.42 3.87 0.69
CA ARG A 213 -2.01 3.93 2.04
C ARG A 213 -2.86 5.19 2.24
N PHE A 214 -2.69 6.17 1.36
CA PHE A 214 -3.20 7.51 1.50
C PHE A 214 -4.49 7.71 0.70
N ARG A 215 -5.31 8.66 1.16
CA ARG A 215 -6.57 9.01 0.53
C ARG A 215 -6.35 9.49 -0.90
N LYS A 216 -7.22 9.09 -1.83
CA LYS A 216 -7.14 9.49 -3.26
C LYS A 216 -7.09 11.01 -3.41
N GLU A 217 -7.80 11.70 -2.54
CA GLU A 217 -7.90 13.15 -2.41
C GLU A 217 -6.51 13.81 -2.29
N TYR A 218 -5.54 13.20 -1.60
CA TYR A 218 -4.19 13.76 -1.48
C TYR A 218 -3.47 13.81 -2.84
N TYR A 219 -3.62 12.78 -3.68
CA TYR A 219 -3.01 12.75 -5.00
C TYR A 219 -3.68 13.76 -5.94
N THR A 220 -5.00 13.92 -5.85
CA THR A 220 -5.71 14.96 -6.59
C THR A 220 -5.19 16.36 -6.24
N ILE A 221 -4.95 16.62 -4.96
CA ILE A 221 -4.39 17.90 -4.47
C ILE A 221 -2.94 18.09 -4.96
N LEU A 222 -2.09 17.07 -4.84
CA LEU A 222 -0.70 17.12 -5.33
C LEU A 222 -0.64 17.42 -6.84
N LYS A 223 -1.48 16.72 -7.61
CA LYS A 223 -1.57 16.91 -9.06
C LYS A 223 -2.03 18.32 -9.44
N ALA A 224 -3.00 18.88 -8.72
CA ALA A 224 -3.44 20.27 -8.93
C ALA A 224 -2.35 21.29 -8.61
N MET A 225 -1.42 20.95 -7.72
CA MET A 225 -0.22 21.76 -7.48
C MET A 225 0.93 21.51 -8.45
N GLY A 226 0.78 20.59 -9.42
CA GLY A 226 1.84 20.24 -10.36
C GLY A 226 2.90 19.29 -9.80
N ILE A 227 2.65 18.67 -8.64
CA ILE A 227 3.51 17.64 -8.08
C ILE A 227 3.00 16.28 -8.57
N ASN A 228 3.80 15.63 -9.41
CA ASN A 228 3.49 14.31 -9.95
C ASN A 228 4.49 13.26 -9.42
N ASN A 229 4.09 11.99 -9.46
CA ASN A 229 4.96 10.82 -9.36
C ASN A 229 5.66 10.54 -8.03
N ARG A 230 5.19 11.13 -6.93
CA ARG A 230 5.62 10.77 -5.57
C ARG A 230 4.47 10.71 -4.57
N ASN A 231 4.72 10.04 -3.45
CA ASN A 231 3.80 10.04 -2.32
C ASN A 231 3.86 11.39 -1.59
N PRO A 232 2.75 11.80 -0.95
CA PRO A 232 2.76 12.98 -0.08
C PRO A 232 3.67 12.75 1.12
N VAL A 233 4.38 13.80 1.53
CA VAL A 233 5.22 13.80 2.74
C VAL A 233 4.37 14.20 3.94
N ASP A 234 4.73 13.79 5.16
CA ASP A 234 3.95 14.02 6.39
C ASP A 234 3.54 15.48 6.63
N THR A 235 4.41 16.43 6.26
CA THR A 235 4.12 17.88 6.34
C THR A 235 3.01 18.28 5.37
N GLU A 236 3.02 17.74 4.15
CA GLU A 236 1.99 17.95 3.12
C GLU A 236 0.67 17.30 3.55
N ILE A 237 0.74 16.09 4.11
CA ILE A 237 -0.43 15.38 4.64
C ILE A 237 -1.08 16.21 5.74
N SER A 238 -0.28 16.81 6.63
CA SER A 238 -0.77 17.66 7.71
C SER A 238 -1.57 18.85 7.16
N TYR A 239 -1.06 19.56 6.15
CA TYR A 239 -1.80 20.64 5.49
C TYR A 239 -3.10 20.15 4.86
N MET A 240 -3.04 19.08 4.06
CA MET A 240 -4.21 18.53 3.37
C MET A 240 -5.28 18.05 4.35
N ASP A 241 -4.88 17.42 5.46
CA ASP A 241 -5.78 17.03 6.53
C ASP A 241 -6.41 18.23 7.22
N THR A 242 -5.65 19.30 7.50
CA THR A 242 -6.20 20.53 8.06
C THR A 242 -7.23 21.17 7.11
N TRP A 243 -6.97 21.20 5.81
CA TRP A 243 -7.91 21.77 4.84
C TRP A 243 -9.22 20.97 4.74
N MET A 244 -9.12 19.64 4.74
CA MET A 244 -10.30 18.78 4.61
C MET A 244 -11.06 18.59 5.93
N LYS A 245 -10.36 18.47 7.06
CA LYS A 245 -10.96 18.11 8.36
C LYS A 245 -11.21 19.34 9.24
N ASP A 246 -10.21 20.20 9.38
CA ASP A 246 -10.30 21.34 10.32
C ASP A 246 -10.98 22.55 9.68
N TYR A 247 -10.79 22.75 8.38
CA TYR A 247 -11.43 23.83 7.63
C TYR A 247 -12.74 23.34 6.99
N GLY A 248 -12.87 22.03 6.79
CA GLY A 248 -14.08 21.42 6.24
C GLY A 248 -14.31 21.80 4.77
N PHE A 249 -13.25 22.12 4.02
CA PHE A 249 -13.39 22.45 2.62
C PHE A 249 -13.55 21.20 1.77
N ASP A 250 -14.48 21.28 0.83
CA ASP A 250 -14.59 20.30 -0.24
C ASP A 250 -13.35 20.30 -1.12
N THR A 251 -13.06 19.15 -1.71
CA THR A 251 -11.90 18.93 -2.58
C THR A 251 -11.81 20.01 -3.66
N ASP A 252 -12.92 20.38 -4.30
CA ASP A 252 -12.93 21.36 -5.40
C ASP A 252 -12.45 22.75 -4.98
N LEU A 253 -12.78 23.20 -3.76
CA LEU A 253 -12.25 24.46 -3.20
C LEU A 253 -10.74 24.36 -2.98
N ILE A 254 -10.28 23.23 -2.43
CA ILE A 254 -8.85 23.00 -2.19
C ILE A 254 -8.08 23.01 -3.52
N LEU A 255 -8.62 22.37 -4.57
CA LEU A 255 -8.01 22.36 -5.90
C LEU A 255 -7.93 23.76 -6.51
N GLU A 256 -8.96 24.60 -6.35
CA GLU A 256 -8.96 26.00 -6.81
C GLU A 256 -7.87 26.82 -6.10
N ALA A 257 -7.70 26.67 -4.78
CA ALA A 257 -6.63 27.34 -4.04
C ALA A 257 -5.23 26.86 -4.48
N CYS A 258 -5.08 25.56 -4.72
CA CYS A 258 -3.85 24.96 -5.24
C CYS A 258 -3.50 25.50 -6.62
N SER A 259 -4.47 25.59 -7.53
CA SER A 259 -4.28 26.14 -8.88
C SER A 259 -3.83 27.61 -8.82
N ARG A 260 -4.51 28.44 -8.01
CA ARG A 260 -4.12 29.85 -7.80
C ARG A 260 -2.73 30.01 -7.25
N THR A 261 -2.33 29.10 -6.36
CA THR A 261 -0.99 29.08 -5.79
C THR A 261 0.03 28.92 -6.90
N VAL A 262 -0.07 27.87 -7.71
CA VAL A 262 0.89 27.60 -8.80
C VAL A 262 0.94 28.78 -9.79
N ILE A 263 -0.21 29.35 -10.16
CA ILE A 263 -0.29 30.51 -11.07
C ILE A 263 0.45 31.73 -10.49
N GLN A 264 0.30 31.98 -9.19
CA GLN A 264 0.80 33.21 -8.57
C GLN A 264 2.24 33.12 -8.08
N THR A 265 2.69 31.94 -7.64
CA THR A 265 4.05 31.73 -7.14
C THR A 265 4.98 31.16 -8.22
N GLY A 266 4.46 30.55 -9.28
CA GLY A 266 5.22 29.82 -10.30
C GLY A 266 5.69 28.43 -9.87
N GLN A 267 5.42 28.02 -8.63
CA GLN A 267 5.82 26.71 -8.09
C GLN A 267 4.86 26.19 -7.01
N PRO A 268 4.80 24.87 -6.77
CA PRO A 268 3.99 24.31 -5.67
C PRO A 268 4.35 24.94 -4.32
N SER A 269 3.36 25.38 -3.54
CA SER A 269 3.59 25.96 -2.22
C SER A 269 2.40 25.74 -1.28
N PHE A 270 2.47 24.70 -0.44
CA PHE A 270 1.43 24.39 0.55
C PHE A 270 1.19 25.55 1.52
N GLN A 271 2.24 26.26 1.92
CA GLN A 271 2.12 27.42 2.81
C GLN A 271 1.34 28.58 2.16
N TYR A 272 1.51 28.80 0.86
CA TYR A 272 0.77 29.84 0.16
C TYR A 272 -0.68 29.43 -0.08
N ALA A 273 -0.92 28.17 -0.45
CA ALA A 273 -2.27 27.61 -0.58
C ALA A 273 -3.03 27.69 0.75
N ASP A 274 -2.36 27.37 1.86
CA ASP A 274 -2.92 27.46 3.21
C ASP A 274 -3.38 28.88 3.54
N LYS A 275 -2.60 29.92 3.20
CA LYS A 275 -3.01 31.32 3.39
C LYS A 275 -4.24 31.71 2.58
N ILE A 276 -4.39 31.18 1.36
CA ILE A 276 -5.60 31.40 0.56
C ILE A 276 -6.80 30.77 1.28
N LEU A 277 -6.67 29.52 1.68
CA LEU A 277 -7.73 28.74 2.32
C LEU A 277 -8.10 29.32 3.71
N GLU A 278 -7.14 29.77 4.49
CA GLU A 278 -7.37 30.49 5.75
C GLU A 278 -8.11 31.82 5.50
N GLY A 279 -7.74 32.53 4.43
CA GLY A 279 -8.44 33.73 3.97
C GLY A 279 -9.90 33.48 3.54
N TRP A 280 -10.19 32.28 3.01
CA TRP A 280 -11.54 31.85 2.67
C TRP A 280 -12.32 31.40 3.91
N LYS A 281 -11.67 30.69 4.83
CA LYS A 281 -12.25 30.25 6.09
C LYS A 281 -12.70 31.44 6.93
N SER A 282 -11.85 32.46 7.06
CA SER A 282 -12.19 33.69 7.80
C SER A 282 -13.34 34.49 7.18
N LYS A 283 -13.66 34.26 5.90
CA LYS A 283 -14.77 34.88 5.19
C LYS A 283 -15.98 33.97 5.03
N ASN A 284 -15.99 32.80 5.70
CA ASN A 284 -17.06 31.80 5.63
C ASN A 284 -17.44 31.42 4.18
N VAL A 285 -16.43 31.22 3.34
CA VAL A 285 -16.62 30.68 1.98
C VAL A 285 -16.98 29.20 2.10
N HIS A 286 -18.04 28.76 1.44
CA HIS A 286 -18.41 27.34 1.39
C HIS A 286 -18.51 26.79 -0.03
N THR A 287 -18.56 27.67 -1.03
CA THR A 287 -18.74 27.28 -2.43
C THR A 287 -17.78 28.03 -3.35
N LEU A 288 -17.52 27.48 -4.54
CA LEU A 288 -16.78 28.18 -5.59
C LEU A 288 -17.47 29.48 -6.04
N SER A 289 -18.79 29.58 -5.91
CA SER A 289 -19.53 30.83 -6.14
C SER A 289 -19.12 31.93 -5.16
N ASP A 290 -18.95 31.60 -3.88
CA ASP A 290 -18.52 32.58 -2.86
C ASP A 290 -17.12 33.11 -3.18
N VAL A 291 -16.23 32.23 -3.65
CA VAL A 291 -14.90 32.63 -4.13
C VAL A 291 -15.00 33.65 -5.28
N ARG A 292 -15.86 33.40 -6.27
CA ARG A 292 -16.06 34.33 -7.41
C ARG A 292 -16.59 35.69 -6.96
N ILE A 293 -17.49 35.72 -5.98
CA ILE A 293 -18.03 36.96 -5.41
C ILE A 293 -16.90 37.73 -4.74
N LEU A 294 -16.09 37.06 -3.90
CA LEU A 294 -14.95 37.67 -3.24
C LEU A 294 -13.90 38.21 -4.22
N ASP A 295 -13.64 37.49 -5.31
CA ASP A 295 -12.72 37.94 -6.35
C ASP A 295 -13.23 39.18 -7.07
N ALA A 296 -14.54 39.24 -7.37
CA ALA A 296 -15.16 40.41 -7.98
C ALA A 296 -15.09 41.64 -7.06
N GLU A 297 -15.34 41.45 -5.75
CA GLU A 297 -15.16 42.52 -4.76
C GLU A 297 -13.71 42.99 -4.66
N HIS A 298 -12.75 42.06 -4.68
CA HIS A 298 -11.34 42.38 -4.63
C HIS A 298 -10.88 43.17 -5.87
N LYS A 299 -11.32 42.74 -7.07
CA LYS A 299 -11.06 43.47 -8.33
C LYS A 299 -11.65 44.88 -8.27
N LYS A 300 -12.90 45.05 -7.83
CA LYS A 300 -13.54 46.37 -7.65
C LYS A 300 -12.76 47.26 -6.67
N ARG A 301 -12.33 46.73 -5.52
CA ARG A 301 -11.53 47.47 -4.54
C ARG A 301 -10.15 47.87 -5.09
N LYS A 302 -9.51 47.00 -5.88
CA LYS A 302 -8.22 47.30 -6.53
C LYS A 302 -8.37 48.43 -7.53
N LEU A 303 -9.38 48.37 -8.41
CA LEU A 303 -9.68 49.43 -9.38
C LEU A 303 -10.02 50.76 -8.69
N ALA A 304 -10.80 50.74 -7.61
CA ALA A 304 -11.12 51.94 -6.84
C ALA A 304 -9.87 52.56 -6.17
N LYS A 305 -8.95 51.74 -5.64
CA LYS A 305 -7.68 52.22 -5.08
C LYS A 305 -6.74 52.79 -6.15
N THR A 306 -6.72 52.22 -7.35
CA THR A 306 -5.93 52.76 -8.47
C THR A 306 -6.54 54.07 -8.98
N ALA A 307 -7.87 54.20 -9.02
CA ALA A 307 -8.57 55.42 -9.41
C ALA A 307 -8.47 56.55 -8.36
N GLN A 308 -8.38 56.22 -7.07
CA GLN A 308 -8.17 57.20 -5.98
C GLN A 308 -6.71 57.69 -5.86
N LYS A 309 -5.75 57.02 -6.52
CA LYS A 309 -4.41 57.60 -6.75
C LYS A 309 -4.49 58.62 -7.89
N GLN A 310 -5.10 59.77 -7.63
CA GLN A 310 -4.80 60.97 -8.41
C GLN A 310 -3.33 61.35 -8.18
N PRO A 311 -2.60 61.86 -9.19
CA PRO A 311 -1.25 62.37 -8.97
C PRO A 311 -1.35 63.59 -8.07
N ALA A 312 -1.04 63.43 -6.79
CA ALA A 312 -0.73 64.57 -5.94
C ALA A 312 0.42 65.31 -6.62
N ALA A 313 0.19 66.58 -6.98
CA ALA A 313 1.19 67.47 -7.52
C ALA A 313 2.31 67.64 -6.49
N GLN A 314 3.30 66.75 -6.52
CA GLN A 314 4.53 66.87 -5.75
C GLN A 314 5.53 67.66 -6.60
N GLN A 315 6.03 68.73 -6.00
CA GLN A 315 7.03 69.64 -6.54
C GLN A 315 8.21 68.84 -7.12
N LYS A 316 8.48 69.06 -8.40
CA LYS A 316 9.58 68.46 -9.15
C LYS A 316 10.92 68.91 -8.55
N THR A 317 11.61 68.04 -7.83
CA THR A 317 13.07 68.02 -7.86
C THR A 317 13.50 67.16 -9.04
N GLN A 318 14.11 67.80 -10.03
CA GLN A 318 14.59 67.15 -11.26
C GLN A 318 15.73 66.20 -10.93
N ASN A 319 15.48 64.89 -11.00
CA ASN A 319 16.54 63.90 -11.24
C ASN A 319 16.23 63.13 -12.52
N ARG A 320 17.02 63.44 -13.54
CA ARG A 320 16.84 63.14 -14.97
C ARG A 320 17.17 61.69 -15.35
N PHE A 321 16.93 60.72 -14.45
CA PHE A 321 17.36 59.33 -14.65
C PHE A 321 16.24 58.27 -14.56
N ASN A 322 15.03 58.61 -14.09
CA ASN A 322 13.94 57.63 -13.90
C ASN A 322 12.67 57.93 -14.73
N ASN A 323 12.80 58.53 -15.92
CA ASN A 323 11.65 58.89 -16.76
C ASN A 323 11.25 57.80 -17.78
N PHE A 324 11.26 56.53 -17.39
CA PHE A 324 10.70 55.44 -18.20
C PHE A 324 9.32 55.06 -17.67
N HIS A 325 8.30 55.24 -18.51
CA HIS A 325 6.97 54.70 -18.24
C HIS A 325 7.06 53.17 -18.30
N GLN A 326 6.85 52.51 -17.15
CA GLN A 326 6.57 51.09 -17.11
C GLN A 326 5.23 50.87 -17.83
N ARG A 327 5.24 50.08 -18.90
CA ARG A 327 4.03 49.82 -19.68
C ARG A 327 3.11 48.91 -18.87
N ASP A 328 1.96 49.42 -18.47
CA ASP A 328 0.85 48.61 -17.96
C ASP A 328 0.19 47.91 -19.15
N TYR A 329 0.45 46.62 -19.30
CA TYR A 329 -0.24 45.78 -20.29
C TYR A 329 -1.44 45.10 -19.62
N ASP A 330 -2.65 45.47 -20.06
CA ASP A 330 -3.88 44.75 -19.73
C ASP A 330 -4.08 43.62 -20.74
N PHE A 331 -3.62 42.42 -20.37
CA PHE A 331 -3.64 41.24 -21.25
C PHE A 331 -5.06 40.81 -21.65
N ASP A 332 -6.07 41.08 -20.81
CA ASP A 332 -7.47 40.73 -21.09
C ASP A 332 -8.06 41.62 -22.21
N GLU A 333 -7.60 42.88 -22.32
CA GLU A 333 -8.02 43.80 -23.39
C GLU A 333 -7.35 43.43 -24.72
N TYR A 334 -6.09 43.01 -24.69
CA TYR A 334 -5.36 42.55 -25.88
C TYR A 334 -5.93 41.26 -26.44
N GLU A 335 -6.29 40.30 -25.59
CA GLU A 335 -6.92 39.04 -26.00
C GLU A 335 -8.26 39.29 -26.72
N LYS A 336 -9.09 40.20 -26.19
CA LYS A 336 -10.34 40.61 -26.84
C LYS A 336 -10.14 41.34 -28.17
N ARG A 337 -9.06 42.11 -28.32
CA ARG A 337 -8.72 42.77 -29.60
C ARG A 337 -8.19 41.78 -30.64
N LEU A 338 -7.49 40.73 -30.22
CA LEU A 338 -6.95 39.69 -31.10
C LEU A 338 -8.01 38.71 -31.60
N LEU A 339 -9.03 38.43 -30.78
CA LEU A 339 -10.13 37.53 -31.14
C LEU A 339 -11.24 38.21 -31.97
N ASN A 340 -11.20 39.53 -32.13
CA ASN A 340 -12.15 40.32 -32.92
C ASN A 340 -11.55 40.85 -34.24
N GLN A 341 -10.70 40.08 -34.90
CA GLN A 341 -10.31 40.30 -36.30
C GLN A 341 -10.75 39.15 -37.19
#